data_AF-A0A5R9P1A2-F1
#
_entry.id   AF-A0A5R9P1A2-F1
#
_cell.length_a   1.000
_cell.length_b   1.000
_cell.length_c   1.000
_cell.angle_alpha   90.00
_cell.angle_beta   90.00
_cell.angle_gamma   90.00
#
_symmetry.space_group_name_H-M   'P 1'
#
loop_
_entity.id
_entity.type
_entity.pdbx_description
1 polymer ?
#
loop_
_entity_poly.entity_id
_entity_poly.type
_entity_poly.pdbx_seq_one_letter_code
_entity_poly.pdbx_strand_id
1 'polypeptide(L)'
;MPKLRKRTRDEINEYRNRLMERAEAGALRYPFAVTEIRKTLGMTQEQFADLVRMTRRQIAEMERGEANPTLESMQKIGKIFGFTVGFVPKKPSEDEPDPAFKM
;
A
#
# COMPACT_ATOMS: atom_id res chain seq x y z
N MET A 1 -12.50 -14.24 14.68
CA MET A 1 -12.01 -13.11 13.86
C MET A 1 -12.21 -11.82 14.66
N PRO A 2 -11.16 -11.06 15.03
CA PRO A 2 -11.36 -9.77 15.67
C PRO A 2 -12.10 -8.83 14.70
N LYS A 3 -13.15 -8.15 15.16
CA LYS A 3 -13.87 -7.16 14.35
C LYS A 3 -12.93 -5.98 14.08
N LEU A 4 -12.54 -5.77 12.83
CA LEU A 4 -11.84 -4.55 12.42
C LEU A 4 -12.67 -3.33 12.80
N ARG A 5 -12.12 -2.46 13.65
CA ARG A 5 -12.73 -1.16 13.98
C ARG A 5 -12.80 -0.34 12.70
N LYS A 6 -14.01 0.07 12.30
CA LYS A 6 -14.18 1.04 11.21
C LYS A 6 -13.53 2.35 11.64
N ARG A 7 -12.54 2.81 10.87
CA ARG A 7 -11.86 4.08 11.13
C ARG A 7 -12.82 5.26 10.98
N THR A 8 -12.59 6.32 11.77
CA THR A 8 -13.35 7.57 11.65
C THR A 8 -12.96 8.31 10.37
N ARG A 9 -13.78 9.27 9.95
CA ARG A 9 -13.49 10.11 8.78
C ARG A 9 -12.17 10.88 8.95
N ASP A 10 -11.88 11.34 10.16
CA ASP A 10 -10.68 12.11 10.47
C ASP A 10 -9.43 11.25 10.41
N GLU A 11 -9.47 10.03 10.96
CA GLU A 11 -8.38 9.05 10.85
C GLU A 11 -8.07 8.75 9.37
N ILE A 12 -9.10 8.55 8.54
CA ILE A 12 -8.92 8.29 7.10
C ILE A 12 -8.24 9.47 6.39
N ASN A 13 -8.61 10.71 6.74
CA ASN A 13 -8.02 11.90 6.17
C ASN A 13 -6.55 12.05 6.58
N GLU A 14 -6.23 11.80 7.85
CA GLU A 14 -4.86 11.85 8.36
C GLU A 14 -3.96 10.81 7.67
N TYR A 15 -4.43 9.57 7.55
CA TYR A 15 -3.67 8.53 6.84
C TYR A 15 -3.50 8.83 5.35
N ARG A 16 -4.52 9.45 4.71
CA ARG A 16 -4.41 9.90 3.32
C ARG A 16 -3.30 10.93 3.16
N ASN A 17 -3.29 11.96 4.01
CA ASN A 17 -2.25 12.99 3.97
C ASN A 17 -0.85 12.38 4.16
N ARG A 18 -0.70 11.46 5.13
CA ARG A 18 0.55 10.74 5.35
C ARG A 18 0.98 9.92 4.14
N LEU A 19 0.06 9.24 3.44
CA LEU A 19 0.38 8.51 2.21
C LEU A 19 0.87 9.45 1.10
N MET A 20 0.25 10.63 0.94
CA MET A 20 0.69 11.63 -0.06
C MET A 20 2.11 12.11 0.24
N GLU A 21 2.39 12.52 1.48
CA GLU A 21 3.73 12.95 1.90
C GLU A 21 4.79 11.88 1.66
N ARG A 22 4.46 10.61 1.96
CA ARG A 22 5.35 9.47 1.70
C ARG A 22 5.57 9.22 0.21
N ALA A 23 4.53 9.36 -0.61
CA ALA A 23 4.64 9.22 -2.05
C ALA A 23 5.58 10.28 -2.64
N GLU A 24 5.39 11.54 -2.24
CA GLU A 24 6.23 12.67 -2.66
C GLU A 24 7.70 12.51 -2.22
N ALA A 25 7.92 11.98 -1.01
CA ALA A 25 9.26 11.69 -0.49
C ALA A 25 9.91 10.41 -1.10
N GLY A 26 9.23 9.72 -2.02
CA GLY A 26 9.69 8.46 -2.59
C GLY A 26 9.87 7.35 -1.55
N ALA A 27 9.05 7.37 -0.49
CA ALA A 27 9.06 6.41 0.61
C ALA A 27 8.07 5.25 0.41
N LEU A 28 7.10 5.38 -0.50
CA LEU A 28 6.22 4.27 -0.90
C LEU A 28 6.94 3.32 -1.87
N ARG A 29 7.71 2.38 -1.33
CA ARG A 29 8.48 1.40 -2.10
C ARG A 29 7.81 0.04 -2.15
N TYR A 30 7.80 -0.58 -3.32
CA TYR A 30 7.42 -1.98 -3.46
C TYR A 30 8.44 -2.87 -2.72
N PRO A 31 8.03 -3.94 -2.00
CA PRO A 31 6.66 -4.45 -1.83
C PRO A 31 5.82 -3.76 -0.75
N PHE A 32 6.46 -3.10 0.22
CA PHE A 32 5.82 -2.60 1.44
C PHE A 32 4.69 -1.59 1.19
N ALA A 33 4.81 -0.78 0.13
CA ALA A 33 3.79 0.17 -0.29
C ALA A 33 2.40 -0.46 -0.45
N VAL A 34 2.30 -1.69 -0.97
CA VAL A 34 1.01 -2.38 -1.15
C VAL A 34 0.33 -2.62 0.20
N THR A 35 1.10 -3.06 1.19
CA THR A 35 0.62 -3.28 2.55
C THR A 35 0.20 -1.97 3.21
N GLU A 36 1.00 -0.91 3.08
CA GLU A 36 0.70 0.41 3.67
C GLU A 36 -0.60 0.99 3.11
N ILE A 37 -0.77 0.95 1.79
CA ILE A 37 -1.98 1.41 1.08
C ILE A 37 -3.21 0.64 1.57
N ARG A 38 -3.14 -0.70 1.59
CA ARG A 38 -4.26 -1.53 2.06
C ARG A 38 -4.60 -1.25 3.52
N LYS A 39 -3.58 -1.24 4.39
CA LYS A 39 -3.78 -1.02 5.83
C LYS A 39 -4.37 0.35 6.11
N THR A 40 -4.06 1.38 5.31
CA THR A 40 -4.67 2.72 5.39
C THR A 40 -6.18 2.68 5.13
N LEU A 41 -6.63 1.86 4.17
CA LEU A 41 -8.06 1.66 3.90
C LEU A 41 -8.77 0.81 4.98
N GLY A 42 -8.01 0.16 5.86
CA GLY A 42 -8.57 -0.70 6.92
C GLY A 42 -9.15 -1.99 6.35
N MET A 43 -8.61 -2.45 5.22
CA MET A 43 -9.13 -3.60 4.48
C MET A 43 -8.33 -4.87 4.77
N THR A 44 -9.02 -6.00 4.79
CA THR A 44 -8.38 -7.31 4.67
C THR A 44 -7.77 -7.47 3.27
N GLN A 45 -6.86 -8.43 3.10
CA GLN A 45 -6.29 -8.73 1.76
C GLN A 45 -7.38 -9.08 0.75
N GLU A 46 -8.45 -9.74 1.18
CA GLU A 46 -9.58 -10.13 0.34
C GLU A 46 -10.39 -8.92 -0.12
N GLN A 47 -10.79 -8.05 0.82
CA GLN A 47 -11.50 -6.79 0.50
C GLN A 47 -10.69 -5.89 -0.44
N PHE A 48 -9.37 -5.85 -0.25
CA PHE A 48 -8.50 -5.06 -1.10
C PHE A 48 -8.34 -5.68 -2.49
N ALA A 49 -8.21 -7.01 -2.57
CA ALA A 49 -8.16 -7.73 -3.83
C ALA A 49 -9.43 -7.49 -4.67
N ASP A 50 -10.60 -7.52 -4.03
CA ASP A 50 -11.87 -7.18 -4.68
C ASP A 50 -11.89 -5.75 -5.21
N LEU A 51 -11.39 -4.79 -4.42
CA LEU A 51 -11.31 -3.38 -4.81
C LEU A 51 -10.43 -3.16 -6.05
N VAL A 52 -9.25 -3.80 -6.10
CA VAL A 52 -8.30 -3.65 -7.23
C VAL A 52 -8.51 -4.68 -8.34
N ARG A 53 -9.55 -5.52 -8.24
CA ARG A 53 -9.88 -6.60 -9.19
C ARG A 53 -8.73 -7.57 -9.41
N MET A 54 -8.17 -8.07 -8.32
CA MET A 54 -7.14 -9.09 -8.28
C MET A 54 -7.56 -10.24 -7.37
N THR A 55 -6.82 -11.33 -7.38
CA THR A 55 -7.03 -12.41 -6.40
C THR A 55 -6.36 -12.06 -5.06
N ARG A 56 -6.93 -12.57 -3.96
CA ARG A 56 -6.30 -12.48 -2.63
C ARG A 56 -4.86 -13.02 -2.64
N ARG A 57 -4.61 -14.10 -3.40
CA ARG A 57 -3.27 -14.71 -3.55
C ARG A 57 -2.27 -13.72 -4.14
N GLN A 58 -2.64 -13.04 -5.23
CA GLN A 58 -1.80 -12.02 -5.86
C GLN A 58 -1.46 -10.88 -4.90
N ILE A 59 -2.43 -10.38 -4.14
CA ILE A 59 -2.18 -9.36 -3.11
C ILE A 59 -1.19 -9.87 -2.05
N ALA A 60 -1.39 -11.09 -1.55
CA ALA A 60 -0.50 -11.66 -0.54
C ALA A 60 0.94 -11.86 -1.05
N GLU A 61 1.12 -12.33 -2.29
CA GLU A 61 2.44 -12.46 -2.92
C GLU A 61 3.09 -11.09 -3.16
N MET A 62 2.31 -10.09 -3.59
CA MET A 62 2.80 -8.72 -3.75
C MET A 62 3.28 -8.12 -2.42
N GLU A 63 2.52 -8.30 -1.34
CA GLU A 63 2.85 -7.79 -0.01
C GLU A 63 4.09 -8.45 0.59
N ARG A 64 4.36 -9.72 0.24
CA ARG A 64 5.57 -10.44 0.68
C ARG A 64 6.80 -10.16 -0.20
N GLY A 65 6.64 -9.46 -1.33
CA GLY A 65 7.72 -9.27 -2.31
C GLY A 65 8.04 -10.52 -3.13
N GLU A 66 7.14 -11.51 -3.13
CA GLU A 66 7.29 -12.76 -3.90
C GLU A 66 6.74 -12.62 -5.33
N ALA A 67 6.00 -11.56 -5.62
CA ALA A 67 5.43 -11.30 -6.94
C ALA A 67 6.33 -10.38 -7.79
N ASN A 68 6.24 -10.54 -9.11
CA ASN A 68 6.67 -9.53 -10.07
C ASN A 68 5.41 -8.96 -10.76
N PRO A 69 4.72 -7.97 -10.16
CA PRO A 69 3.47 -7.45 -10.68
C PRO A 69 3.67 -6.71 -12.00
N THR A 70 2.65 -6.76 -12.87
CA THR A 70 2.66 -5.93 -14.08
C THR A 70 2.54 -4.45 -13.73
N LEU A 71 3.01 -3.57 -14.62
CA LEU A 71 2.81 -2.13 -14.48
C LEU A 71 1.32 -1.78 -14.30
N GLU A 72 0.44 -2.42 -15.09
CA GLU A 72 -1.02 -2.24 -14.99
C GLU A 72 -1.54 -2.59 -13.59
N SER A 73 -1.01 -3.65 -12.98
CA SER A 73 -1.38 -4.08 -11.62
C SER A 73 -0.99 -3.01 -10.59
N MET A 74 0.23 -2.49 -10.68
CA MET A 74 0.69 -1.41 -9.80
C MET A 74 -0.10 -0.11 -10.01
N GLN A 75 -0.47 0.21 -11.25
CA GLN A 75 -1.33 1.35 -11.57
C GLN A 75 -2.74 1.20 -10.98
N LYS A 76 -3.35 0.01 -11.00
CA LYS A 76 -4.65 -0.25 -10.35
C LYS A 76 -4.61 0.06 -8.86
N ILE A 77 -3.52 -0.30 -8.19
CA ILE A 77 -3.30 0.01 -6.77
C ILE A 77 -3.13 1.52 -6.56
N GLY A 78 -2.25 2.17 -7.32
CA GLY A 78 -1.97 3.61 -7.20
C GLY A 78 -3.19 4.50 -7.47
N LYS A 79 -4.05 4.09 -8.41
CA LYS A 79 -5.25 4.84 -8.83
C LYS A 79 -6.21 5.17 -7.67
N ILE A 80 -6.27 4.33 -6.62
CA ILE A 80 -7.16 4.56 -5.46
C ILE A 80 -6.86 5.91 -4.78
N PHE A 81 -5.59 6.34 -4.80
CA PHE A 81 -5.12 7.57 -4.17
C PHE A 81 -4.65 8.63 -5.18
N GLY A 82 -4.89 8.40 -6.49
CA GLY A 82 -4.40 9.29 -7.54
C GLY A 82 -2.90 9.19 -7.80
N PHE A 83 -2.24 8.11 -7.37
CA PHE A 83 -0.82 7.87 -7.62
C PHE A 83 -0.57 7.23 -8.99
N THR A 84 0.60 7.51 -9.55
CA THR A 84 1.16 6.82 -10.71
C THR A 84 2.45 6.10 -10.33
N VAL A 85 2.83 5.10 -11.11
CA VAL A 85 4.12 4.40 -10.94
C VAL A 85 5.23 5.24 -11.56
N GLY A 86 6.34 5.40 -10.83
CA GLY A 86 7.50 6.17 -11.28
C GLY A 86 8.78 5.77 -10.56
N PHE A 87 9.90 6.34 -11.01
CA PHE A 87 11.20 6.12 -10.40
C PHE A 87 11.46 7.12 -9.27
N VAL A 88 12.17 6.67 -8.25
CA VAL A 88 12.60 7.46 -7.09
C VAL A 88 14.10 7.23 -6.86
N PRO A 89 14.84 8.19 -6.27
CA PRO A 89 16.26 7.99 -5.98
C PRO A 89 16.49 6.73 -5.12
N LYS A 90 17.57 6.00 -5.39
CA LYS A 90 18.02 4.87 -4.57
C LYS A 90 18.66 5.41 -3.30
N LYS A 91 18.11 5.14 -2.11
CA LYS A 91 18.79 5.42 -0.84
C LYS A 91 19.76 4.27 -0.51
N PRO A 92 20.85 4.53 0.22
CA PRO A 92 21.88 3.53 0.51
C PRO A 92 21.45 2.34 1.39
N SER A 93 20.26 2.37 2.02
CA SER A 93 19.87 1.44 3.11
C SER A 93 18.47 0.80 2.96
N GLU A 94 18.01 0.58 1.73
CA GLU A 94 16.57 0.50 1.40
C GLU A 94 15.82 -0.82 1.59
N ASP A 95 16.42 -1.84 2.20
CA ASP A 95 15.76 -3.15 2.35
C ASP A 95 14.84 -3.25 3.58
N GLU A 96 14.68 -2.20 4.38
CA GLU A 96 13.88 -2.24 5.61
C GLU A 96 12.61 -1.35 5.56
N PRO A 97 11.43 -1.88 5.95
CA PRO A 97 10.21 -1.11 6.05
C PRO A 97 10.30 -0.06 7.17
N ASP A 98 9.63 1.08 6.98
CA ASP A 98 9.56 2.16 7.97
C ASP A 98 9.10 1.63 9.35
N PRO A 99 9.90 1.82 10.41
CA PRO A 99 9.56 1.33 11.74
C PRO A 99 8.23 1.86 12.28
N ALA A 100 7.75 3.01 11.79
CA ALA A 100 6.46 3.59 12.17
C ALA A 100 5.23 2.85 11.60
N PHE A 101 5.41 1.70 10.92
CA PHE A 101 4.34 0.86 10.38
C PHE A 101 4.24 -0.55 11.00
N LYS A 102 5.00 -0.83 12.06
CA LYS A 102 4.83 -2.05 12.87
C LYS A 102 3.55 -1.93 13.71
N MET A 103 2.60 -2.85 13.47
CA MET A 103 1.41 -3.09 14.31
C MET A 103 1.70 -4.26 15.23
#